data_AF-A0A7H8TLJ5-F1
#
_entry.id   AF-A0A7H8TLJ5-F1
#
_cell.length_a   1.000
_cell.length_b   1.000
_cell.length_c   1.000
_cell.angle_alpha   90.00
_cell.angle_beta   90.00
_cell.angle_gamma   90.00
#
_symmetry.space_group_name_H-M   'P 1'
#
loop_
_entity.id
_entity.type
_entity.pdbx_description
1 polymer ?
#
loop_
_entity_poly.entity_id
_entity_poly.type
_entity_poly.pdbx_seq_one_letter_code
_entity_poly.pdbx_strand_id
1 'polypeptide(L)'
;MTELVVTLDLDGVTDKAGLMDRCARDLRLPAWFGRNWDALADSLSDRTVWPESAAEQGMRIVVRNWRPYAKARPDEWETAQEVFAEAVDRTSALSVLLALGGSS
;
A
#
# COMPACT_ATOMS: atom_id res chain seq x y z
N MET A 1 -8.94 12.58 -16.90
CA MET A 1 -8.92 11.29 -16.17
C MET A 1 -8.46 11.56 -14.76
N THR A 2 -9.28 11.26 -13.77
CA THR A 2 -8.98 11.44 -12.34
C THR A 2 -8.45 10.12 -11.80
N GLU A 3 -7.20 10.07 -11.36
CA GLU A 3 -6.61 8.88 -10.72
C GLU A 3 -7.39 8.50 -9.44
N LEU A 4 -7.56 7.20 -9.15
CA LEU A 4 -8.18 6.77 -7.90
C LEU A 4 -7.22 7.03 -6.74
N VAL A 5 -7.62 7.86 -5.79
CA VAL A 5 -6.84 8.09 -4.56
C VAL A 5 -7.36 7.20 -3.44
N VAL A 6 -6.47 6.37 -2.90
CA VAL A 6 -6.74 5.44 -1.80
C VAL A 6 -5.86 5.81 -0.60
N THR A 7 -6.43 5.80 0.60
CA THR A 7 -5.67 6.04 1.83
C THR A 7 -5.34 4.70 2.50
N LEU A 8 -4.06 4.43 2.72
CA LEU A 8 -3.57 3.36 3.58
C LEU A 8 -3.20 3.96 4.92
N ASP A 9 -4.02 3.76 5.94
CA ASP A 9 -3.79 4.38 7.25
C ASP A 9 -3.13 3.37 8.19
N LEU A 10 -1.88 3.57 8.62
CA LEU A 10 -1.19 2.62 9.50
C LEU A 10 -1.41 2.88 11.00
N ASP A 11 -2.41 3.68 11.37
CA ASP A 11 -2.77 3.87 12.78
C ASP A 11 -3.12 2.53 13.45
N GLY A 12 -2.55 2.31 14.64
CA GLY A 12 -2.72 1.08 15.42
C GLY A 12 -2.02 -0.17 14.86
N VAL A 13 -1.29 -0.08 13.73
CA VAL A 13 -0.54 -1.22 13.19
C VAL A 13 0.75 -1.43 13.95
N THR A 14 0.93 -2.62 14.53
CA THR A 14 2.06 -2.94 15.42
C THR A 14 3.02 -4.01 14.90
N ASP A 15 2.65 -4.69 13.81
CA ASP A 15 3.38 -5.83 13.26
C ASP A 15 3.05 -6.04 11.77
N LYS A 16 3.88 -6.85 11.11
CA LYS A 16 3.72 -7.20 9.69
C LYS A 16 2.34 -7.77 9.35
N ALA A 17 1.74 -8.61 10.20
CA ALA A 17 0.42 -9.18 9.90
C ALA A 17 -0.64 -8.08 9.89
N GLY A 18 -0.59 -7.17 10.87
CA GLY A 18 -1.41 -5.97 10.92
C GLY A 18 -1.24 -5.07 9.68
N LEU A 19 0.00 -4.89 9.19
CA LEU A 19 0.26 -4.13 7.96
C LEU A 19 -0.40 -4.79 6.75
N MET A 20 -0.25 -6.10 6.61
CA MET A 20 -0.83 -6.85 5.50
C MET A 20 -2.36 -6.82 5.52
N ASP A 21 -2.97 -6.92 6.70
CA ASP A 21 -4.41 -6.79 6.86
C ASP A 21 -4.90 -5.36 6.55
N ARG A 22 -4.10 -4.35 6.91
CA ARG A 22 -4.39 -2.95 6.57
C ARG A 22 -4.34 -2.73 5.06
N CYS A 23 -3.31 -3.25 4.38
CA CYS A 23 -3.20 -3.22 2.92
C CYS A 23 -4.38 -3.93 2.24
N ALA A 24 -4.71 -5.15 2.67
CA ALA A 24 -5.81 -5.91 2.08
C ALA A 24 -7.14 -5.15 2.16
N ARG A 25 -7.44 -4.56 3.32
CA ARG A 25 -8.69 -3.84 3.55
C ARG A 25 -8.73 -2.50 2.81
N ASP A 26 -7.70 -1.66 2.97
CA ASP A 26 -7.74 -0.28 2.47
C ASP A 26 -7.57 -0.22 0.95
N LEU A 27 -6.74 -1.10 0.38
CA LEU A 27 -6.53 -1.22 -1.06
C LEU A 27 -7.60 -2.10 -1.74
N ARG A 28 -8.53 -2.67 -0.96
CA ARG A 28 -9.58 -3.59 -1.42
C ARG A 28 -9.04 -4.77 -2.24
N LEU A 29 -7.94 -5.36 -1.78
CA LEU A 29 -7.32 -6.50 -2.45
C LEU A 29 -8.24 -7.74 -2.40
N PRO A 30 -8.09 -8.68 -3.34
CA PRO A 30 -8.90 -9.89 -3.36
C PRO A 30 -8.78 -10.72 -2.08
N ALA A 31 -9.84 -11.48 -1.76
CA ALA A 31 -9.87 -12.33 -0.56
C ALA A 31 -8.77 -13.40 -0.50
N TRP A 32 -8.21 -13.77 -1.66
CA TRP A 32 -7.09 -14.72 -1.79
C TRP A 32 -5.71 -14.06 -1.60
N PHE A 33 -5.64 -12.76 -1.30
CA PHE A 33 -4.39 -12.04 -1.04
C PHE A 33 -3.53 -12.75 0.01
N GLY A 34 -2.29 -13.08 -0.37
CA GLY A 34 -1.39 -13.94 0.39
C GLY A 34 -0.80 -13.34 1.67
N ARG A 35 -1.08 -12.07 1.99
CA ARG A 35 -0.65 -11.37 3.22
C ARG A 35 0.86 -11.49 3.51
N ASN A 36 1.67 -11.33 2.47
CA ASN A 36 3.13 -11.29 2.57
C ASN A 36 3.69 -10.25 1.59
N TRP A 37 5.01 -10.00 1.64
CA TRP A 37 5.66 -8.95 0.86
C TRP A 37 5.58 -9.19 -0.65
N ASP A 38 5.87 -10.40 -1.11
CA ASP A 38 5.76 -10.78 -2.52
C ASP A 38 4.32 -10.64 -3.02
N ALA A 39 3.35 -11.13 -2.24
CA ALA A 39 1.94 -10.99 -2.58
C ALA A 39 1.50 -9.52 -2.68
N LEU A 40 2.07 -8.64 -1.85
CA LEU A 40 1.81 -7.20 -1.91
C LEU A 40 2.41 -6.60 -3.19
N ALA A 41 3.66 -6.93 -3.52
CA ALA A 41 4.31 -6.49 -4.75
C ALA A 41 3.52 -6.94 -5.99
N ASP A 42 3.12 -8.20 -6.04
CA ASP A 42 2.33 -8.77 -7.15
C ASP A 42 0.97 -8.08 -7.27
N SER A 43 0.25 -7.92 -6.16
CA SER A 43 -1.08 -7.28 -6.18
C SER A 43 -1.02 -5.81 -6.57
N LEU A 44 0.03 -5.10 -6.14
CA LEU A 44 0.25 -3.71 -6.53
C LEU A 44 0.76 -3.58 -7.97
N SER A 45 1.31 -4.64 -8.56
CA SER A 45 1.79 -4.62 -9.95
C SER A 45 0.73 -5.11 -10.95
N ASP A 46 -0.30 -5.81 -10.47
CA ASP A 46 -1.36 -6.38 -11.30
C ASP A 46 -2.63 -5.51 -11.29
N ARG A 47 -2.83 -4.75 -12.37
CA ARG A 47 -4.03 -3.89 -12.53
C ARG A 47 -5.34 -4.68 -12.57
N THR A 48 -5.30 -5.99 -12.85
CA THR A 48 -6.51 -6.82 -12.92
C THR A 48 -7.14 -7.07 -11.55
N VAL A 49 -6.37 -6.89 -10.47
CA VAL A 49 -6.85 -7.05 -9.10
C VAL A 49 -7.20 -5.73 -8.41
N TRP A 50 -7.03 -4.62 -9.11
CA TRP A 50 -7.38 -3.29 -8.61
C TRP A 50 -8.88 -3.02 -8.72
N PRO A 51 -9.41 -2.02 -8.00
CA PRO A 51 -10.73 -1.49 -8.27
C PRO A 51 -10.87 -1.06 -9.74
N GLU A 52 -12.02 -1.32 -10.37
CA GLU A 52 -12.28 -1.08 -11.81
C GLU A 52 -11.88 0.35 -12.25
N SER A 53 -12.23 1.37 -11.45
CA SER A 53 -11.86 2.76 -11.73
C SER A 53 -10.34 2.99 -11.76
N ALA A 54 -9.59 2.31 -10.89
CA ALA A 54 -8.13 2.40 -10.86
C ALA A 54 -7.49 1.63 -12.01
N ALA A 55 -8.08 0.50 -12.40
CA ALA A 55 -7.60 -0.29 -13.53
C ALA A 55 -7.60 0.53 -14.83
N GLU A 56 -8.51 1.50 -15.01
CA GLU A 56 -8.51 2.41 -16.16
C GLU A 56 -7.71 3.70 -15.95
N GLN A 57 -7.77 4.30 -14.75
CA GLN A 57 -7.33 5.69 -14.51
C GLN A 57 -6.01 5.81 -13.73
N GLY A 58 -5.49 4.69 -13.22
CA GLY A 58 -4.36 4.66 -12.28
C GLY A 58 -4.80 4.72 -10.81
N MET A 59 -3.88 4.39 -9.92
CA MET A 59 -4.07 4.36 -8.48
C MET A 59 -2.98 5.13 -7.74
N ARG A 60 -3.41 5.98 -6.81
CA ARG A 60 -2.53 6.70 -5.88
C ARG A 60 -2.79 6.27 -4.46
N ILE A 61 -1.79 5.66 -3.84
CA ILE A 61 -1.81 5.26 -2.45
C ILE A 61 -1.21 6.38 -1.61
N VAL A 62 -1.97 6.90 -0.66
CA VAL A 62 -1.49 7.84 0.36
C VAL A 62 -1.36 7.10 1.67
N VAL A 63 -0.12 6.86 2.11
CA VAL A 63 0.17 6.18 3.37
C VAL A 63 0.18 7.20 4.52
N ARG A 64 -0.73 7.04 5.48
CA ARG A 64 -0.87 7.89 6.67
C ARG A 64 -0.45 7.14 7.92
N ASN A 65 -0.12 7.89 8.99
CA ASN A 65 0.22 7.35 10.31
C ASN A 65 1.29 6.25 10.30
N TRP A 66 2.20 6.28 9.32
CA TRP A 66 3.23 5.25 9.12
C TRP A 66 4.43 5.39 10.05
N ARG A 67 4.69 6.59 10.57
CA ARG A 67 5.89 6.87 11.38
C ARG A 67 5.99 6.04 12.67
N PRO A 68 4.92 5.80 13.46
CA PRO A 68 4.98 4.90 14.61
C PRO A 68 5.42 3.48 14.22
N TYR A 69 4.83 2.93 13.16
CA TYR A 69 5.22 1.62 12.64
C TYR A 69 6.69 1.60 12.19
N ALA A 70 7.11 2.58 11.38
CA ALA A 70 8.49 2.71 10.91
C ALA A 70 9.53 2.83 12.04
N LYS A 71 9.17 3.51 13.14
CA LYS A 71 10.04 3.59 14.33
C LYS A 71 10.11 2.29 15.11
N ALA A 72 8.99 1.57 15.21
CA ALA A 72 8.90 0.32 15.95
C ALA A 72 9.54 -0.85 15.19
N ARG A 73 9.49 -0.82 13.86
CA ARG A 73 9.93 -1.90 12.95
C ARG A 73 10.69 -1.33 11.75
N PRO A 74 11.91 -0.81 11.94
CA PRO A 74 12.66 -0.17 10.86
C PRO A 74 12.95 -1.12 9.69
N ASP A 75 13.34 -2.37 9.96
CA ASP A 75 13.64 -3.36 8.91
C ASP A 75 12.39 -3.74 8.10
N GLU A 76 11.24 -3.94 8.76
CA GLU A 76 9.97 -4.23 8.07
C GLU A 76 9.52 -3.03 7.22
N TRP A 77 9.76 -1.81 7.70
CA TRP A 77 9.40 -0.60 6.97
C TRP A 77 10.35 -0.32 5.79
N GLU A 78 11.62 -0.67 5.89
CA GLU A 78 12.54 -0.67 4.75
C GLU A 78 12.03 -1.61 3.65
N THR A 79 11.72 -2.87 4.00
CA THR A 79 11.14 -3.82 3.04
C THR A 79 9.81 -3.32 2.46
N ALA A 80 8.95 -2.69 3.26
CA ALA A 80 7.70 -2.12 2.75
C ALA A 80 7.95 -1.05 1.68
N GLN A 81 8.93 -0.16 1.89
CA GLN A 81 9.30 0.87 0.92
C GLN A 81 9.89 0.26 -0.35
N GLU A 82 10.72 -0.78 -0.23
CA GLU A 82 11.24 -1.52 -1.39
C GLU A 82 10.10 -2.15 -2.22
N VAL A 83 9.13 -2.79 -1.57
CA VAL A 83 7.94 -3.37 -2.22
C VAL A 83 7.11 -2.29 -2.92
N PHE A 84 6.88 -1.14 -2.27
CA PHE A 84 6.17 -0.02 -2.90
C PHE A 84 6.92 0.55 -4.09
N ALA A 85 8.24 0.71 -3.99
CA ALA A 85 9.08 1.21 -5.06
C ALA A 85 9.08 0.25 -6.26
N GLU A 86 9.25 -1.06 -6.01
CA GLU A 86 9.21 -2.09 -7.04
C GLU A 86 7.87 -2.08 -7.79
N ALA A 87 6.74 -1.99 -7.06
CA ALA A 87 5.43 -1.97 -7.69
C ALA A 87 5.21 -0.72 -8.56
N VAL A 88 5.70 0.44 -8.11
CA VAL A 88 5.66 1.70 -8.90
C VAL A 88 6.51 1.58 -10.16
N ASP A 89 7.69 0.96 -10.08
CA ASP A 89 8.56 0.73 -11.24
C ASP A 89 7.93 -0.23 -12.26
N ARG A 90 7.22 -1.28 -11.78
CA ARG A 90 6.51 -2.25 -12.63
C ARG A 90 5.23 -1.67 -13.24
N THR A 91 4.61 -0.69 -12.58
CA THR A 91 3.30 -0.14 -12.97
C THR A 91 3.30 1.39 -12.95
N SER A 92 3.50 2.02 -14.11
CA SER A 92 3.52 3.49 -14.26
C SER A 92 2.21 4.20 -13.91
N ALA A 93 1.11 3.46 -13.77
CA ALA A 93 -0.19 3.94 -13.33
C ALA A 93 -0.37 3.88 -11.80
N LEU A 94 0.66 3.46 -11.05
CA LEU A 94 0.70 3.44 -9.59
C LEU A 94 1.56 4.60 -9.08
N SER A 95 1.11 5.26 -8.00
CA SER A 95 1.93 6.21 -7.24
C SER A 95 1.75 5.97 -5.75
N VAL A 96 2.84 6.04 -4.98
CA VAL A 96 2.79 5.91 -3.51
C VAL A 96 3.34 7.19 -2.87
N LEU A 97 2.57 7.76 -1.94
CA LEU A 97 2.88 9.00 -1.24
C LEU A 97 2.89 8.77 0.27
N LEU A 98 3.97 9.13 0.94
CA LEU A 98 4.06 9.09 2.40
C LEU A 98 3.60 10.43 2.99
N ALA A 99 2.49 10.43 3.72
CA ALA A 99 2.00 11.64 4.37
C ALA A 99 2.95 12.06 5.51
N LEU A 100 3.39 13.31 5.47
CA LEU A 100 4.31 13.88 6.48
C LEU A 100 3.58 14.43 7.72
N GLY A 101 2.24 14.42 7.77
CA GLY A 101 1.45 14.96 8.87
C GLY A 101 0.08 14.29 9.02
N GLY A 102 -0.51 14.44 10.22
CA GLY A 102 -1.87 14.00 10.51
C GLY A 102 -2.02 13.06 11.71
N SER A 103 -1.52 13.44 12.88
CA SER A 103 -2.22 13.12 14.13
C SER A 103 -2.99 14.38 14.49
N SER A 104 -4.32 14.34 14.36
CA SER A 104 -5.18 15.29 15.09
C SER A 104 -5.71 14.56 16.31
#